data_AF-A0A8K0DAL8-F1
#
_entry.id   AF-A0A8K0DAL8-F1
#
_cell.length_a   1.000
_cell.length_b   1.000
_cell.length_c   1.000
_cell.angle_alpha   90.00
_cell.angle_beta   90.00
_cell.angle_gamma   90.00
#
_symmetry.space_group_name_H-M   'P 1'
#
loop_
_entity.id
_entity.type
_entity.pdbx_description
1 polymer ?
#
loop_
_entity_poly.entity_id
_entity_poly.type
_entity_poly.pdbx_seq_one_letter_code
_entity_poly.pdbx_strand_id
1 'polypeptide(L)'
;MQDVEKKQLTWFGHIKQMPETRLPKQVSEWQPTTRQKREKPKLEWLMTIHKSVSERNLIPEDCDDRRKSKLGVRQTTSKYVLNRLNNAKRRFKSCLE
;
A
#
# COMPACT_ATOMS: atom_id res chain seq x y z
N MET A 1 -2.94 15.17 0.73
CA MET A 1 -2.34 13.98 0.10
C MET A 1 -2.81 12.66 0.72
N GLN A 2 -2.99 12.56 2.04
CA GLN A 2 -3.40 11.30 2.70
C GLN A 2 -4.81 10.78 2.30
N ASP A 3 -5.74 11.66 1.92
CA ASP A 3 -7.11 11.25 1.56
C ASP A 3 -7.17 10.48 0.25
N VAL A 4 -6.28 10.77 -0.71
CA VAL A 4 -6.24 10.11 -2.01
C VAL A 4 -5.76 8.67 -1.83
N GLU A 5 -4.65 8.47 -1.12
CA GLU A 5 -4.12 7.13 -0.79
C GLU A 5 -5.11 6.31 0.02
N LYS A 6 -5.81 6.93 0.98
CA LYS A 6 -6.84 6.27 1.78
C LYS A 6 -8.01 5.78 0.91
N LYS A 7 -8.48 6.60 -0.03
CA LYS A 7 -9.52 6.20 -0.99
C LYS A 7 -9.03 5.09 -1.92
N GLN A 8 -7.78 5.17 -2.39
CA GLN A 8 -7.16 4.12 -3.20
C GLN A 8 -7.09 2.78 -2.48
N LEU A 9 -6.64 2.76 -1.21
CA LEU A 9 -6.59 1.54 -0.39
C LEU A 9 -7.98 0.97 -0.09
N THR A 10 -8.96 1.85 0.16
CA THR A 10 -10.36 1.44 0.37
C THR A 10 -10.91 0.77 -0.89
N TRP A 11 -10.64 1.36 -2.06
CA TRP A 11 -11.07 0.80 -3.35
C TRP A 11 -10.33 -0.49 -3.69
N PHE A 12 -9.04 -0.60 -3.37
CA PHE A 12 -8.27 -1.83 -3.55
C PHE A 12 -8.82 -2.99 -2.71
N GLY A 13 -9.08 -2.77 -1.42
CA GLY A 13 -9.73 -3.77 -0.57
C GLY A 13 -11.14 -4.11 -1.06
N HIS A 14 -11.86 -3.14 -1.62
CA HIS A 14 -13.17 -3.40 -2.23
C HIS A 14 -13.07 -4.32 -3.45
N ILE A 15 -12.15 -4.07 -4.38
CA ILE A 15 -11.91 -4.93 -5.56
C ILE A 15 -11.52 -6.33 -5.12
N LYS A 16 -10.61 -6.46 -4.16
CA LYS A 16 -10.13 -7.77 -3.71
C LYS A 16 -11.22 -8.64 -3.08
N GLN A 17 -12.20 -8.02 -2.42
CA GLN A 17 -13.40 -8.66 -1.88
C GLN A 17 -14.48 -8.98 -2.92
N MET A 18 -14.40 -8.43 -4.14
CA MET A 18 -15.36 -8.76 -5.19
C MET A 18 -15.18 -10.23 -5.62
N PRO A 19 -16.28 -10.93 -5.97
CA PRO A 19 -16.16 -12.26 -6.56
C PRO A 19 -15.41 -12.20 -7.88
N GLU A 20 -14.70 -13.27 -8.22
CA GLU A 20 -13.86 -13.38 -9.44
C GLU A 20 -14.64 -13.19 -10.75
N THR A 21 -15.96 -13.36 -10.71
CA THR A 21 -16.86 -13.12 -11.85
C THR A 21 -16.99 -11.64 -12.23
N ARG A 22 -16.54 -10.72 -11.37
CA ARG A 22 -16.67 -9.27 -11.57
C ARG A 22 -15.50 -8.73 -12.38
N LEU A 23 -15.81 -7.99 -13.44
CA LEU A 23 -14.81 -7.35 -14.32
C LEU A 23 -13.72 -6.55 -13.57
N PRO A 24 -14.00 -5.73 -12.54
CA PRO A 24 -12.94 -5.00 -11.84
C PRO A 24 -11.88 -5.91 -11.20
N LYS A 25 -12.30 -7.06 -10.64
CA LYS A 25 -11.40 -8.07 -10.06
C LYS A 25 -10.54 -8.69 -11.17
N GLN A 26 -11.17 -9.13 -12.25
CA GLN A 26 -10.49 -9.71 -13.41
C GLN A 26 -9.49 -8.74 -14.04
N VAL A 27 -9.86 -7.48 -14.27
CA VAL A 27 -8.99 -6.45 -14.85
C VAL A 27 -7.82 -6.12 -13.93
N SER A 28 -8.03 -6.10 -12.61
CA SER A 28 -6.96 -5.82 -11.66
C SER A 28 -5.90 -6.92 -11.60
N GLU A 29 -6.29 -8.16 -11.89
CA GLU A 29 -5.42 -9.35 -11.87
C GLU A 29 -4.92 -9.70 -13.29
N TRP A 30 -5.44 -9.02 -14.32
CA TRP A 30 -5.08 -9.25 -15.69
C TRP A 30 -3.64 -8.82 -15.99
N GLN A 31 -2.81 -9.78 -16.38
CA GLN A 31 -1.46 -9.53 -16.87
C GLN A 31 -1.44 -9.66 -18.40
N PRO A 32 -1.01 -8.61 -19.12
CA PRO A 32 -0.94 -8.66 -20.58
C PRO A 32 0.15 -9.65 -21.02
N THR A 33 -0.21 -10.61 -21.88
CA THR A 33 0.72 -11.62 -22.43
C THR A 33 1.71 -11.02 -23.43
N THR A 34 1.39 -9.87 -24.03
CA THR A 34 2.18 -9.24 -25.10
C THR A 34 2.93 -7.99 -24.64
N ARG A 35 4.02 -7.68 -25.34
CA ARG A 35 4.86 -6.50 -25.09
C ARG A 35 4.06 -5.21 -25.30
N GLN A 36 3.82 -4.46 -24.22
CA GLN A 36 3.23 -3.11 -24.31
C GLN A 36 4.22 -2.11 -24.92
N LYS A 37 3.69 -1.12 -25.67
CA LYS A 37 4.49 -0.01 -26.20
C LYS A 37 5.15 0.76 -25.05
N ARG A 38 6.45 1.06 -25.20
CA ARG A 38 7.35 1.62 -24.16
C ARG A 38 7.14 3.10 -23.82
N GLU A 39 6.06 3.72 -24.30
CA GLU A 39 6.04 5.18 -24.49
C GLU A 39 5.59 6.00 -23.25
N LYS A 40 5.36 5.39 -22.09
CA LYS A 40 4.98 6.15 -20.88
C LYS A 40 5.54 5.51 -19.60
N PRO A 41 6.02 6.30 -18.61
CA PRO A 41 6.52 5.75 -17.36
C PRO A 41 5.41 4.98 -16.64
N LYS A 42 5.72 3.74 -16.23
CA LYS A 42 4.87 2.88 -15.41
C LYS A 42 4.76 3.44 -13.99
N LEU A 43 4.06 4.55 -13.79
CA LEU A 43 3.36 4.77 -12.53
C LEU A 43 2.08 3.93 -12.60
N GLU A 44 2.27 2.61 -12.50
CA GLU A 44 1.14 1.70 -12.39
C GLU A 44 0.45 1.99 -11.07
N TRP A 45 -0.83 2.33 -11.16
CA TRP A 45 -1.68 2.54 -9.99
C TRP A 45 -1.56 1.38 -8.97
N LEU A 46 -1.44 0.14 -9.47
CA LEU A 46 -1.11 -1.04 -8.67
C LEU A 46 0.23 -0.92 -7.95
N MET A 47 1.32 -0.53 -8.62
CA MET A 47 2.62 -0.32 -7.95
C MET A 47 2.54 0.74 -6.85
N THR A 48 1.81 1.85 -7.06
CA THR A 48 1.61 2.87 -6.03
C THR A 48 0.86 2.32 -4.82
N ILE A 49 -0.12 1.44 -5.05
CA ILE A 49 -0.84 0.75 -3.98
C ILE A 49 0.05 -0.25 -3.27
N HIS A 50 0.76 -1.11 -3.98
CA HIS A 50 1.69 -2.08 -3.38
C HIS A 50 2.75 -1.37 -2.54
N LYS A 51 3.26 -0.24 -3.01
CA LYS A 51 4.14 0.63 -2.22
C LYS A 51 3.44 1.13 -0.96
N SER A 52 2.21 1.65 -1.06
CA SER A 52 1.44 2.16 0.08
C SER A 52 1.08 1.08 1.12
N VAL A 53 0.80 -0.14 0.65
CA VAL A 53 0.48 -1.33 1.46
C VAL A 53 1.74 -1.83 2.17
N SER A 54 2.83 -2.02 1.43
CA SER A 54 4.15 -2.33 2.00
C SER A 54 4.60 -1.26 2.99
N GLU A 55 4.26 0.00 2.71
CA GLU A 55 4.60 1.08 3.59
C GLU A 55 3.88 1.03 4.94
N ARG A 56 2.79 0.28 5.04
CA ARG A 56 2.02 0.10 6.28
C ARG A 56 2.31 -1.25 6.94
N ASN A 57 3.35 -1.96 6.49
CA ASN A 57 3.68 -3.32 6.91
C ASN A 57 2.50 -4.30 6.76
N LEU A 58 1.68 -4.09 5.74
CA LEU A 58 0.58 -4.96 5.38
C LEU A 58 1.01 -5.83 4.19
N ILE A 59 0.48 -7.04 4.13
CA ILE A 59 0.58 -7.89 2.95
C ILE A 59 -0.65 -7.58 2.06
N PRO A 60 -0.56 -7.64 0.72
CA PRO A 60 -1.71 -7.44 -0.15
C PRO A 60 -2.93 -8.31 0.20
N GLU A 61 -2.70 -9.52 0.71
CA GLU A 61 -3.72 -10.47 1.20
C GLU A 61 -4.44 -9.97 2.47
N ASP A 62 -3.78 -9.16 3.31
CA ASP A 62 -4.45 -8.52 4.46
C ASP A 62 -5.50 -7.49 4.05
N CYS A 63 -5.50 -7.07 2.77
CA CYS A 63 -6.51 -6.17 2.22
C CYS A 63 -7.83 -6.88 1.92
N ASP A 64 -7.84 -8.20 1.86
CA ASP A 64 -9.04 -9.02 1.63
C ASP A 64 -9.94 -8.99 2.88
N ASP A 65 -9.34 -8.96 4.07
CA ASP A 65 -10.04 -8.85 5.35
C ASP A 65 -10.42 -7.41 5.71
N ARG A 66 -11.72 -7.09 5.65
CA ARG A 66 -12.26 -5.74 5.99
C ARG A 66 -11.84 -5.24 7.37
N ARG A 67 -11.66 -6.13 8.35
CA ARG A 67 -11.22 -5.78 9.71
C ARG A 67 -9.74 -5.38 9.74
N LYS A 68 -8.87 -6.13 9.05
CA LYS A 68 -7.42 -5.86 8.95
C LYS A 68 -7.13 -4.63 8.11
N SER A 69 -7.87 -4.44 7.01
CA SER A 69 -7.81 -3.22 6.18
C SER A 69 -8.09 -1.94 6.99
N LYS A 70 -9.12 -1.95 7.85
CA LYS A 70 -9.42 -0.81 8.74
C LYS A 70 -8.33 -0.53 9.77
N LEU A 71 -7.63 -1.56 10.28
CA LEU A 71 -6.51 -1.39 11.21
C LEU A 71 -5.30 -0.76 10.51
N GLY A 72 -5.01 -1.15 9.26
CA GLY A 72 -3.95 -0.56 8.45
C GLY A 72 -4.22 0.88 7.97
N VAL A 73 -5.49 1.25 7.78
CA VAL A 73 -5.90 2.63 7.47
C VAL A 73 -5.84 3.55 8.70
N ARG A 74 -5.96 2.98 9.91
CA ARG A 74 -5.95 3.69 11.20
C ARG A 74 -4.55 3.86 11.82
N GLN A 75 -3.53 3.17 11.34
CA GLN A 75 -2.14 3.36 11.77
C GLN A 75 -1.56 4.67 11.20
N THR A 76 -2.10 5.79 11.67
CA THR A 76 -1.53 7.14 11.59
C THR A 76 -0.37 7.29 12.56
N THR A 77 0.52 6.31 12.67
CA THR A 77 1.88 6.57 13.17
C THR A 77 2.74 6.71 11.93
N SER A 78 2.62 7.90 11.35
CA SER A 78 3.44 8.40 10.26
C SER A 78 4.84 7.81 10.37
N LYS A 79 5.28 7.06 9.35
CA LYS A 79 6.64 6.48 9.28
C LYS A 79 7.72 7.50 9.62
N TYR A 80 7.46 8.78 9.37
CA TYR A 80 8.30 9.90 9.77
C TYR A 80 8.48 10.04 11.30
N VAL A 81 7.45 9.78 12.11
CA VAL A 81 7.49 9.82 13.59
C VAL A 81 8.25 8.62 14.15
N LEU A 82 7.98 7.41 13.67
CA LEU A 82 8.72 6.21 14.08
C LEU A 82 10.20 6.29 13.65
N ASN A 83 10.47 6.77 12.44
CA ASN A 83 11.84 6.95 11.96
C ASN A 83 12.58 8.08 12.71
N ARG A 84 11.89 9.18 13.06
CA ARG A 84 12.43 10.26 13.91
C ARG A 84 12.75 9.77 15.33
N LEU A 85 11.86 8.98 15.94
CA LEU A 85 12.09 8.40 17.27
C LEU A 85 13.23 7.37 17.26
N ASN A 86 13.30 6.53 16.22
CA ASN A 86 14.38 5.56 16.07
C ASN A 86 15.74 6.22 15.77
N ASN A 87 15.76 7.33 15.03
CA ASN A 87 16.97 8.10 14.76
C ASN A 87 17.41 8.90 16.01
N ALA A 88 16.47 9.48 16.77
CA ALA A 88 16.75 10.12 18.06
C ALA A 88 17.34 9.13 19.08
N LYS A 89 16.81 7.90 19.14
CA LYS A 89 17.36 6.83 19.99
C LYS A 89 18.77 6.42 19.59
N ARG A 90 19.09 6.36 18.29
CA ARG A 90 20.46 6.09 17.81
C ARG A 90 21.44 7.21 18.18
N ARG A 91 21.03 8.47 18.04
CA ARG A 91 21.87 9.63 18.41
C ARG A 91 22.16 9.68 19.91
N PHE A 92 21.16 9.38 20.75
CA PHE A 92 21.38 9.27 22.20
C PHE A 92 22.37 8.14 22.54
N LYS A 93 22.26 6.98 21.87
CA LYS A 93 23.16 5.84 22.09
C LYS A 93 24.61 6.14 21.68
N SER A 94 24.79 6.93 20.62
CA SER A 94 26.10 7.41 20.15
C SER A 94 26.75 8.47 21.04
N CYS A 95 26.02 9.08 21.99
CA CYS A 95 26.58 10.02 22.96
C CYS A 95 26.92 9.36 24.31
N LEU A 96 26.61 8.07 24.46
CA LEU A 96 26.85 7.26 25.67
C LEU A 96 28.01 6.28 25.52
N GLU A 97 28.60 6.22 24.32
CA GLU A 97 29.92 5.64 24.00
C GLU A 97 30.94 6.78 23.87
#